data_AF-A0AAP2WHD8-F1
#
_entry.id   AF-A0AAP2WHD8-F1
#
_cell.length_a   1.000
_cell.length_b   1.000
_cell.length_c   1.000
_cell.angle_alpha   90.00
_cell.angle_beta   90.00
_cell.angle_gamma   90.00
#
_symmetry.space_group_name_H-M   'P 1'
#
loop_
_entity.id
_entity.type
_entity.pdbx_description
1 polymer ?
#
loop_
_entity_poly.entity_id
_entity_poly.type
_entity_poly.pdbx_seq_one_letter_code
_entity_poly.pdbx_strand_id
1 'polypeptide(L)'
;MRLAFTPLLGSLLALLLTSTAVNAAPQPYLTVYGETPKYPAGFSHFDYANPDAPKGGTLRRSALEIGRFDHVLPYIDKGIGVSQVDGWLYSPLAQRSLDEPYTVYG
;
A
#
# COMPACT_ATOMS: atom_id res chain seq x y z
N MET A 1 -20.93 -43.31 -35.13
CA MET A 1 -20.18 -42.40 -34.24
C MET A 1 -21.14 -41.34 -33.74
N ARG A 2 -21.82 -41.61 -32.61
CA ARG A 2 -22.83 -40.71 -32.05
C ARG A 2 -22.13 -39.59 -31.28
N LEU A 3 -22.46 -38.36 -31.66
CA LEU A 3 -21.93 -37.09 -31.19
C LEU A 3 -21.84 -37.01 -29.65
N ALA A 4 -20.65 -37.18 -29.09
CA ALA A 4 -20.32 -36.77 -27.72
C ALA A 4 -20.28 -35.22 -27.56
N PHE A 5 -20.61 -34.48 -28.62
CA PHE A 5 -20.49 -33.03 -28.71
C PHE A 5 -21.64 -32.27 -28.01
N THR A 6 -22.83 -32.86 -27.94
CA THR A 6 -24.01 -32.26 -27.28
C THR A 6 -23.95 -32.25 -25.75
N PRO A 7 -23.47 -33.29 -25.02
CA PRO A 7 -23.31 -33.19 -23.57
C PRO A 7 -22.20 -32.21 -23.17
N LEU A 8 -21.17 -32.05 -24.00
CA LEU A 8 -20.09 -31.07 -23.81
C LEU A 8 -20.60 -29.63 -23.88
N LEU A 9 -21.47 -29.33 -24.85
CA LEU A 9 -22.08 -28.00 -24.99
C LEU A 9 -23.02 -27.69 -23.82
N GLY A 10 -23.78 -28.68 -23.35
CA GLY A 10 -24.65 -28.55 -22.19
C GLY A 10 -23.90 -28.28 -20.88
N SER A 11 -22.81 -29.00 -20.62
CA SER A 11 -21.96 -28.77 -19.44
C SER A 11 -21.24 -27.43 -19.47
N LEU A 12 -20.78 -26.98 -20.65
CA LEU A 12 -20.15 -25.67 -20.79
C LEU A 12 -21.15 -24.55 -20.49
N LEU A 13 -22.37 -24.65 -21.01
CA LEU A 13 -23.44 -23.70 -20.73
C LEU A 13 -23.79 -23.67 -19.24
N ALA A 14 -23.93 -24.82 -18.59
CA ALA A 14 -24.17 -24.90 -17.14
C ALA A 14 -23.04 -24.28 -16.29
N LEU A 15 -21.78 -24.41 -16.73
CA LEU A 15 -20.62 -23.80 -16.06
C LEU A 15 -20.62 -22.27 -16.21
N LEU A 16 -21.03 -21.75 -17.37
CA LEU A 16 -21.18 -20.30 -17.57
C LEU A 16 -22.33 -19.73 -16.73
N LEU A 17 -23.47 -20.42 -16.65
CA LEU A 17 -24.63 -19.94 -15.88
C LEU A 17 -24.42 -19.99 -14.35
N THR A 18 -23.45 -20.77 -13.87
CA THR A 18 -23.11 -20.86 -12.43
C THR A 18 -21.93 -19.98 -12.02
N SER A 19 -21.38 -19.19 -12.96
CA SER A 19 -20.33 -18.23 -12.65
C SER A 19 -20.88 -17.08 -11.80
N THR A 20 -20.54 -17.07 -10.52
CA THR A 20 -20.82 -15.94 -9.63
C THR A 20 -19.77 -14.88 -9.84
N ALA A 21 -20.20 -13.63 -10.03
CA ALA A 21 -19.29 -12.50 -10.05
C ALA A 21 -18.67 -12.34 -8.67
N VAL A 22 -17.36 -12.55 -8.56
CA VAL A 22 -16.62 -12.20 -7.34
C VAL A 22 -16.47 -10.68 -7.34
N ASN A 23 -17.07 -10.03 -6.35
CA ASN A 23 -16.91 -8.60 -6.13
C ASN A 23 -15.95 -8.39 -4.96
N ALA A 24 -14.78 -7.81 -5.23
CA ALA A 24 -13.86 -7.42 -4.18
C ALA A 24 -14.38 -6.13 -3.53
N ALA A 25 -14.89 -6.23 -2.31
CA ALA A 25 -15.31 -5.06 -1.55
C ALA A 25 -14.11 -4.12 -1.31
N PRO A 26 -14.29 -2.79 -1.36
CA PRO A 26 -13.23 -1.83 -1.02
C PRO A 26 -12.65 -2.13 0.37
N GLN A 27 -11.33 -2.17 0.46
CA GLN A 27 -10.59 -2.36 1.72
C GLN A 27 -9.76 -1.10 2.00
N PRO A 28 -9.81 -0.53 3.23
CA PRO A 28 -9.03 0.66 3.59
C PRO A 28 -7.57 0.33 3.95
N TYR A 29 -7.13 -0.89 3.67
CA TYR A 29 -5.79 -1.38 3.94
C TYR A 29 -5.40 -2.48 2.95
N LEU A 30 -4.10 -2.73 2.85
CA LEU A 30 -3.53 -3.87 2.13
C LEU A 30 -2.42 -4.50 2.98
N THR A 31 -2.45 -5.82 3.13
CA THR A 31 -1.41 -6.61 3.79
C THR A 31 -0.72 -7.52 2.79
N VAL A 32 0.57 -7.81 2.99
CA VAL A 32 1.31 -8.69 2.07
C VAL A 32 1.03 -10.16 2.32
N TYR A 33 0.75 -10.56 3.57
CA TYR A 33 0.60 -11.97 3.93
C TYR A 33 -0.86 -12.38 4.22
N GLY A 34 -1.83 -11.50 3.98
CA GLY A 34 -3.24 -11.76 4.25
C GLY A 34 -3.59 -11.81 5.73
N GLU A 35 -2.68 -11.33 6.59
CA GLU A 35 -2.91 -11.16 8.02
C GLU A 35 -4.00 -10.12 8.28
N THR A 36 -4.65 -10.22 9.45
CA THR A 36 -5.54 -9.16 9.92
C THR A 36 -4.68 -7.94 10.28
N PRO A 37 -4.99 -6.74 9.77
CA PRO A 37 -4.23 -5.53 10.09
C PRO A 37 -4.37 -5.20 11.56
N LYS A 38 -3.33 -4.56 12.13
CA LYS A 38 -3.37 -4.10 13.52
C LYS A 38 -4.44 -3.04 13.73
N TYR A 39 -4.59 -2.10 12.81
CA TYR A 39 -5.49 -0.96 12.97
C TYR A 39 -6.85 -1.20 12.28
N PRO A 40 -7.97 -0.99 12.99
CA PRO A 40 -9.30 -1.17 12.43
C PRO A 40 -9.65 -0.04 11.45
N ALA A 41 -10.67 -0.26 10.62
CA ALA A 41 -11.21 0.80 9.78
C ALA A 41 -11.64 2.02 10.61
N GLY A 42 -11.24 3.23 10.18
CA GLY A 42 -11.58 4.48 10.86
C GLY A 42 -10.68 4.84 12.05
N PHE A 43 -9.57 4.13 12.28
CA PHE A 43 -8.54 4.60 13.22
C PHE A 43 -8.04 6.00 12.84
N SER A 44 -7.70 6.82 13.83
CA SER A 44 -7.36 8.23 13.62
C SER A 44 -5.85 8.52 13.59
N HIS A 45 -5.04 7.62 14.16
CA HIS A 45 -3.58 7.74 14.23
C HIS A 45 -2.94 6.38 14.54
N PHE A 46 -1.70 6.20 14.12
CA PHE A 46 -0.90 5.04 14.54
C PHE A 46 -0.54 5.12 16.03
N ASP A 47 -0.37 3.97 16.70
CA ASP A 47 -0.05 3.91 18.14
C ASP A 47 1.27 4.59 18.48
N TYR A 48 2.19 4.64 17.51
CA TYR A 48 3.50 5.30 17.65
C TYR A 48 3.47 6.81 17.37
N ALA A 49 2.30 7.38 17.06
CA ALA A 49 2.13 8.81 16.87
C ALA A 49 1.49 9.45 18.11
N ASN A 50 2.08 10.53 18.60
CA ASN A 50 1.44 11.36 19.64
C ASN A 50 0.42 12.32 18.98
N PRO A 51 -0.90 12.14 19.17
CA PRO A 51 -1.90 13.02 18.58
C PRO A 51 -1.82 14.45 19.14
N ASP A 52 -1.37 14.60 20.39
CA ASP A 52 -1.24 15.88 21.10
C ASP A 52 0.14 16.53 20.90
N ALA A 53 0.92 16.05 19.93
CA ALA A 53 2.25 16.61 19.67
C ALA A 53 2.16 18.11 19.36
N PRO A 54 2.90 18.98 20.10
CA PRO A 54 2.86 20.41 19.88
C PRO A 54 3.29 20.74 18.46
N LYS A 55 2.56 21.66 17.82
CA LYS A 55 2.83 22.08 16.43
C LYS A 55 3.69 23.34 16.42
N GLY A 56 4.62 23.39 15.48
CA GLY A 56 5.53 24.53 15.28
C GLY A 56 6.98 24.25 15.67
N GLY A 57 7.82 25.29 15.64
CA GLY A 57 9.26 25.21 15.87
C GLY A 57 10.07 24.95 14.61
N THR A 58 11.37 24.67 14.78
CA THR A 58 12.30 24.41 13.68
C THR A 58 13.08 23.13 13.93
N LEU A 59 12.99 22.18 13.00
CA LEU A 59 13.82 20.99 12.97
C LEU A 59 15.12 21.30 12.23
N ARG A 60 16.26 21.17 12.91
CA ARG A 60 17.60 21.25 12.29
C ARG A 60 18.34 19.94 12.50
N ARG A 61 18.72 19.29 11.40
CA ARG A 61 19.46 18.02 11.40
C ARG A 61 20.53 18.03 10.31
N SER A 62 21.58 17.26 10.51
CA SER A 62 22.56 16.96 9.46
C SER A 62 21.97 15.93 8.48
N ALA A 63 22.42 16.00 7.22
CA ALA A 63 22.16 14.95 6.25
C ALA A 63 22.71 13.59 6.76
N LEU A 64 22.08 12.49 6.36
CA LEU A 64 22.52 11.12 6.72
C LEU A 64 23.57 10.67 5.71
N GLU A 65 23.53 11.24 4.52
CA GLU A 65 24.44 11.02 3.42
C GLU A 65 25.81 11.61 3.75
N ILE A 66 26.84 10.84 3.44
CA ILE A 66 28.23 11.24 3.68
C ILE A 66 28.59 12.35 2.69
N GLY A 67 28.82 13.56 3.21
CA GLY A 67 29.32 14.69 2.42
C GLY A 67 28.22 15.65 1.96
N ARG A 68 28.10 15.82 0.64
CA ARG A 68 27.17 16.77 0.00
C ARG A 68 26.04 16.04 -0.72
N PHE A 69 24.87 16.66 -0.79
CA PHE A 69 23.83 16.28 -1.75
C PHE A 69 23.92 17.20 -2.97
N ASP A 70 23.47 16.70 -4.13
CA ASP A 70 23.35 17.48 -5.37
C ASP A 70 21.90 17.58 -5.88
N HIS A 71 20.97 16.86 -5.27
CA HIS A 71 19.55 16.92 -5.57
C HIS A 71 18.68 16.63 -4.34
N VAL A 72 17.42 17.06 -4.40
CA VAL A 72 16.43 16.85 -3.34
C VAL A 72 15.39 15.79 -3.72
N LEU A 73 15.19 15.51 -5.02
CA LEU A 73 14.21 14.54 -5.50
C LEU A 73 14.72 13.10 -5.34
N PRO A 74 14.07 12.24 -4.53
CA PRO A 74 14.60 10.91 -4.22
C PRO A 74 14.42 9.86 -5.34
N TYR A 75 14.00 10.26 -6.56
CA TYR A 75 13.61 9.36 -7.64
C TYR A 75 14.51 9.43 -8.88
N ILE A 76 15.79 9.80 -8.69
CA ILE A 76 16.77 9.87 -9.78
C ILE A 76 17.79 8.74 -9.68
N ASP A 77 18.25 8.26 -10.83
CA ASP A 77 19.13 7.09 -10.91
C ASP A 77 20.58 7.36 -10.45
N LYS A 78 21.02 8.62 -10.48
CA LYS A 78 22.41 9.03 -10.23
C LYS A 78 22.49 10.34 -9.45
N GLY A 79 23.39 10.39 -8.50
CA GLY A 79 23.67 11.57 -7.67
C GLY A 79 23.67 11.19 -6.19
N ILE A 80 23.71 12.21 -5.32
CA ILE A 80 23.55 12.05 -3.86
C ILE A 80 22.31 12.84 -3.44
N GLY A 81 21.25 12.12 -3.08
CA GLY A 81 19.97 12.70 -2.67
C GLY A 81 19.90 13.00 -1.18
N VAL A 82 18.75 13.49 -0.74
CA VAL A 82 18.45 13.70 0.69
C VAL A 82 17.32 12.75 1.08
N SER A 83 17.64 11.61 1.69
CA SER A 83 16.66 10.58 2.05
C SER A 83 15.59 11.07 3.04
N GLN A 84 15.91 12.06 3.89
CA GLN A 84 14.99 12.53 4.92
C GLN A 84 13.80 13.33 4.40
N VAL A 85 13.85 13.81 3.14
CA VAL A 85 12.71 14.54 2.56
C VAL A 85 11.66 13.61 1.95
N ASP A 86 11.90 12.29 1.94
CA ASP A 86 10.94 11.31 1.49
C ASP A 86 9.67 11.36 2.35
N GLY A 87 8.51 11.43 1.72
CA GLY A 87 7.22 11.65 2.37
C GLY A 87 6.92 13.09 2.83
N TRP A 88 7.85 14.06 2.68
CA TRP A 88 7.59 15.47 3.01
C TRP A 88 7.08 16.28 1.81
N LEU A 89 7.58 15.95 0.61
CA LEU A 89 7.26 16.67 -0.62
C LEU A 89 6.23 15.94 -1.49
N TYR A 90 6.21 14.60 -1.44
CA TYR A 90 5.31 13.75 -2.22
C TYR A 90 4.56 12.79 -1.31
N SER A 91 3.32 12.48 -1.66
CA SER A 91 2.46 11.57 -0.90
C SER A 91 2.15 10.31 -1.71
N PRO A 92 2.32 9.12 -1.14
CA PRO A 92 1.89 7.87 -1.78
C PRO A 92 0.36 7.73 -1.76
N LEU A 93 -0.16 6.73 -2.47
CA LEU A 93 -1.59 6.40 -2.44
C LEU A 93 -2.04 5.85 -1.07
N ALA A 94 -1.14 5.14 -0.38
CA ALA A 94 -1.37 4.55 0.93
C ALA A 94 -0.10 4.68 1.78
N GLN A 95 -0.27 4.82 3.09
CA GLN A 95 0.81 4.98 4.06
C GLN A 95 1.17 3.65 4.70
N ARG A 96 2.46 3.30 4.70
CA ARG A 96 2.96 2.11 5.39
C ARG A 96 3.02 2.31 6.90
N SER A 97 2.53 1.32 7.64
CA SER A 97 2.70 1.24 9.09
C SER A 97 4.13 0.83 9.46
N LEU A 98 4.70 1.47 10.48
CA LEU A 98 6.06 1.16 10.99
C LEU A 98 6.07 0.07 12.07
N ASP A 99 4.92 -0.31 12.61
CA ASP A 99 4.78 -1.31 13.67
C ASP A 99 4.03 -2.57 13.23
N GLU A 100 3.97 -2.79 11.92
CA GLU A 100 3.47 -4.00 11.27
C GLU A 100 4.49 -4.51 10.24
N PRO A 101 4.47 -5.82 9.87
CA PRO A 101 5.42 -6.36 8.92
C PRO A 101 5.37 -5.64 7.56
N TYR A 102 4.20 -5.65 6.93
CA TYR A 102 4.00 -5.04 5.61
C TYR A 102 2.53 -4.70 5.35
N THR A 103 1.98 -3.79 6.18
CA THR A 103 0.62 -3.26 6.04
C THR A 103 0.65 -1.81 5.58
N VAL A 104 -0.21 -1.44 4.63
CA VAL A 104 -0.47 -0.05 4.22
C VAL A 104 -1.93 0.32 4.42
N TYR A 105 -2.20 1.59 4.73
CA TYR A 105 -3.55 2.15 4.95
C TYR A 105 -3.79 3.34 4.02
N GLY A 106 -4.99 3.50 3.48
CA GLY A 106 -5.35 4.57 2.55
C GLY A 106 -6.85 4.70 2.32
#